data_AF-A0A2V8AMA4-F1
#
_entry.id   AF-A0A2V8AMA4-F1
#
_cell.length_a   1.000
_cell.length_b   1.000
_cell.length_c   1.000
_cell.angle_alpha   90.00
_cell.angle_beta   90.00
_cell.angle_gamma   90.00
#
_symmetry.space_group_name_H-M   'P 1'
#
loop_
_entity.id
_entity.type
_entity.pdbx_description
1 polymer ?
#
loop_
_entity_poly.entity_id
_entity_poly.type
_entity_poly.pdbx_seq_one_letter_code
_entity_poly.pdbx_strand_id
1 'polypeptide(L)'
;MSDEWGRAAEAGKWQRALPIWFMSVILLALACGIGTFWVRQAFVWTPLQQFYVSAYARSALASSLGIRTGRYRLLLMENRRGSRLAIDEEVVPIASSTGETTFALSELARQAGSGRLVWRDLTVNHTQLHGQLHMWIYANQTLTDLARPSLITAFVVVIAGLLIAIPKDVQWSRSRRHGRRLKGPELVSVRQFNRRTRANGIGFARMPSLPAKLLGVQSALAIPRAVESSHLLIMGDSGTGKSALIRQLLGQLEDRGDTAIVYDPALDYTPQFYTPERGDVILNPIDARSPYWSPGDELRHEAEALTLATLLFPD
;
A
#
# COMPACT_ATOMS: atom_id res chain seq x y z
N MET A 1 -21.64 21.96 28.96
CA MET A 1 -21.05 21.05 27.95
C MET A 1 -22.17 20.52 27.07
N SER A 2 -22.43 21.21 25.96
CA SER A 2 -23.45 20.86 24.97
C SER A 2 -22.82 19.99 23.88
N ASP A 3 -22.60 18.71 24.16
CA ASP A 3 -22.23 17.76 23.11
C ASP A 3 -23.53 17.26 22.44
N GLU A 4 -23.83 17.81 21.27
CA GLU A 4 -24.90 17.33 20.41
C GLU A 4 -24.62 15.87 20.01
N TRP A 5 -25.41 14.98 20.60
CA TRP A 5 -25.33 13.56 20.34
C TRP A 5 -25.71 13.26 18.87
N GLY A 6 -24.82 12.56 18.15
CA GLY A 6 -25.13 11.99 16.84
C GLY A 6 -24.72 12.81 15.60
N ARG A 7 -24.13 13.99 15.76
CA ARG A 7 -23.63 14.80 14.64
C ARG A 7 -22.14 15.10 14.74
N ALA A 8 -21.30 14.07 14.82
CA ALA A 8 -19.90 14.27 14.43
C ALA A 8 -19.88 14.79 12.98
N ALA A 9 -19.02 15.75 12.64
CA ALA A 9 -18.93 16.34 11.29
C ALA A 9 -18.70 15.29 10.17
N GLU A 10 -18.35 14.06 10.56
CA GLU A 10 -18.16 12.90 9.70
C GLU A 10 -19.41 12.03 9.51
N ALA A 11 -20.44 12.15 10.36
CA ALA A 11 -21.64 11.32 10.35
C ALA A 11 -22.55 11.56 9.12
N GLY A 12 -22.30 12.62 8.34
CA GLY A 12 -22.99 12.92 7.09
C GLY A 12 -22.14 12.81 5.82
N LYS A 13 -20.86 12.43 5.92
CA LYS A 13 -19.99 12.27 4.74
C LYS A 13 -20.26 10.92 4.09
N TRP A 14 -21.27 10.89 3.21
CA TRP A 14 -21.56 9.74 2.36
C TRP A 14 -20.29 9.28 1.64
N GLN A 15 -19.88 8.04 1.91
CA GLN A 15 -18.73 7.45 1.24
C GLN A 15 -19.07 7.26 -0.23
N ARG A 16 -18.37 7.99 -1.11
CA ARG A 16 -18.58 7.95 -2.56
C ARG A 16 -18.53 6.51 -3.06
N ALA A 17 -19.47 6.10 -3.91
CA ALA A 17 -19.60 4.72 -4.42
C ALA A 17 -18.49 4.32 -5.41
N LEU A 18 -17.86 5.31 -6.05
CA LEU A 18 -16.88 5.11 -7.12
C LEU A 18 -15.49 4.72 -6.58
N PRO A 19 -14.73 3.86 -7.29
CA PRO A 19 -13.37 3.49 -6.94
C PRO A 19 -12.39 4.61 -7.32
N ILE A 20 -12.33 5.65 -6.50
CA ILE A 20 -11.58 6.88 -6.83
C ILE A 20 -10.08 6.61 -6.94
N TRP A 21 -9.51 5.72 -6.12
CA TRP A 21 -8.08 5.42 -6.21
C TRP A 21 -7.74 4.74 -7.52
N PHE A 22 -8.52 3.74 -7.93
CA PHE A 22 -8.38 3.12 -9.23
C PHE A 22 -8.46 4.14 -10.38
N MET A 23 -9.50 4.99 -10.39
CA MET A 23 -9.67 5.99 -11.45
C MET A 23 -8.54 7.02 -11.45
N SER A 24 -8.05 7.42 -10.28
CA SER A 24 -6.91 8.33 -10.15
C SER A 24 -5.61 7.74 -10.70
N VAL A 25 -5.39 6.43 -10.50
CA VAL A 25 -4.23 5.72 -11.05
C VAL A 25 -4.30 5.65 -12.57
N ILE A 26 -5.47 5.39 -13.15
CA ILE A 26 -5.65 5.38 -14.60
C ILE A 26 -5.36 6.76 -15.19
N LEU A 27 -5.93 7.83 -14.60
CA LEU A 27 -5.69 9.19 -15.05
C LEU A 27 -4.21 9.57 -14.94
N LEU A 28 -3.55 9.22 -13.83
CA LEU A 28 -2.13 9.45 -13.63
C LEU A 28 -1.29 8.69 -14.66
N ALA A 29 -1.60 7.42 -14.92
CA ALA A 29 -0.89 6.62 -15.91
C ALA A 29 -1.04 7.20 -17.34
N LEU A 30 -2.25 7.65 -17.68
CA LEU A 30 -2.52 8.30 -18.97
C LEU A 30 -1.73 9.62 -19.09
N ALA A 31 -1.73 10.45 -18.04
CA ALA A 31 -0.96 11.68 -18.00
C ALA A 31 0.55 11.43 -18.13
N CYS A 32 1.09 10.44 -17.42
CA CYS A 32 2.50 10.03 -17.53
C CYS A 32 2.83 9.48 -18.93
N GLY A 33 1.95 8.66 -19.52
CA GLY A 33 2.10 8.16 -20.89
C GLY A 33 2.12 9.29 -21.93
N ILE A 34 1.20 10.24 -21.83
CA ILE A 34 1.15 11.41 -22.72
C ILE A 34 2.39 12.29 -22.51
N GLY A 35 2.78 12.56 -21.26
CA GLY A 35 3.96 13.35 -20.94
C GLY A 35 5.25 12.75 -21.48
N THR A 36 5.44 11.43 -21.34
CA THR A 36 6.61 10.74 -21.89
C THR A 36 6.64 10.74 -23.42
N PHE A 37 5.48 10.60 -24.08
CA PHE A 37 5.38 10.73 -25.53
C PHE A 37 5.77 12.15 -25.98
N TRP A 38 5.24 13.17 -25.31
CA TRP A 38 5.51 14.58 -25.64
C TRP A 38 6.99 14.96 -25.43
N VAL A 39 7.59 14.54 -24.32
CA VAL A 39 9.02 14.74 -24.05
C VAL A 39 9.88 14.04 -25.12
N ARG A 40 9.55 12.80 -25.50
CA ARG A 40 10.27 12.12 -26.59
C ARG A 40 10.10 12.83 -27.93
N GLN A 41 8.89 13.27 -28.24
CA GLN A 41 8.64 14.02 -29.46
C GLN A 41 9.45 15.30 -29.50
N ALA A 42 9.58 16.03 -28.39
CA ALA A 42 10.31 17.30 -28.33
C ALA A 42 11.83 17.14 -28.39
N PHE A 43 12.40 16.13 -27.69
CA PHE A 43 13.85 16.02 -27.49
C PHE A 43 14.54 14.91 -28.30
N VAL A 44 13.82 13.87 -28.71
CA VAL A 44 14.41 12.69 -29.37
C VAL A 44 14.07 12.64 -30.85
N TRP A 45 12.88 13.10 -31.24
CA TRP A 45 12.46 13.05 -32.63
C TRP A 45 13.11 14.14 -33.45
N THR A 46 13.38 13.79 -34.71
CA THR A 46 13.97 14.72 -35.65
C THR A 46 12.95 15.74 -36.15
N PRO A 47 13.39 16.91 -36.66
CA PRO A 47 12.48 17.94 -37.15
C PRO A 47 11.52 17.44 -38.24
N LEU A 48 11.98 16.55 -39.14
CA LEU A 48 11.12 15.95 -40.15
C LEU A 48 10.12 14.96 -39.54
N GLN A 49 10.53 14.17 -38.56
CA GLN A 49 9.62 13.24 -37.87
C GLN A 49 8.49 13.99 -37.18
N GLN A 50 8.80 15.12 -36.50
CA GLN A 50 7.79 15.96 -35.87
C GLN A 50 6.76 16.50 -36.88
N PHE A 51 7.21 16.98 -38.05
CA PHE A 51 6.33 17.49 -39.10
C PHE A 51 5.46 16.37 -39.70
N TYR A 52 6.07 15.22 -40.02
CA TYR A 52 5.39 14.14 -40.71
C TYR A 52 4.58 13.20 -39.83
N VAL A 53 4.57 13.36 -38.50
CA VAL A 53 3.87 12.38 -37.64
C VAL A 53 2.37 12.31 -37.89
N SER A 54 1.74 13.46 -38.14
CA SER A 54 0.31 13.53 -38.45
C SER A 54 0.01 12.89 -39.81
N ALA A 55 0.84 13.14 -40.82
CA ALA A 55 0.74 12.53 -42.14
C ALA A 55 0.99 11.01 -42.10
N TYR A 56 1.96 10.57 -41.29
CA TYR A 56 2.29 9.17 -41.10
C TYR A 56 1.16 8.39 -40.41
N ALA A 57 0.60 8.95 -39.32
CA ALA A 57 -0.57 8.38 -38.64
C ALA A 57 -1.82 8.38 -39.52
N ARG A 58 -2.09 9.48 -40.23
CA ARG A 58 -3.24 9.59 -41.13
C ARG A 58 -3.13 8.65 -42.32
N SER A 59 -1.95 8.52 -42.93
CA SER A 59 -1.75 7.59 -44.06
C SER A 59 -1.92 6.13 -43.63
N ALA A 60 -1.45 5.76 -42.43
CA ALA A 60 -1.68 4.44 -41.84
C ALA A 60 -3.19 4.17 -41.66
N LEU A 61 -3.89 5.07 -40.95
CA LEU A 61 -5.32 4.93 -40.68
C LEU A 61 -6.16 4.91 -41.96
N ALA A 62 -5.91 5.84 -42.89
CA ALA A 62 -6.63 5.92 -44.16
C ALA A 62 -6.45 4.64 -45.00
N SER A 63 -5.23 4.07 -45.01
CA SER A 63 -4.98 2.80 -45.69
C SER A 63 -5.74 1.64 -45.05
N SER A 64 -5.82 1.59 -43.71
CA SER A 64 -6.60 0.55 -42.99
C SER A 64 -8.11 0.66 -43.20
N LEU A 65 -8.60 1.87 -43.49
CA LEU A 65 -10.00 2.16 -43.79
C LEU A 65 -10.35 2.00 -45.29
N GLY A 66 -9.41 1.54 -46.12
CA GLY A 66 -9.62 1.32 -47.55
C GLY A 66 -9.62 2.58 -48.42
N ILE A 67 -9.29 3.75 -47.85
CA ILE A 67 -9.14 5.00 -48.60
C ILE A 67 -7.79 4.93 -49.35
N ARG A 68 -7.83 5.15 -50.67
CA ARG A 68 -6.64 4.94 -51.53
C ARG A 68 -5.76 6.18 -51.68
N THR A 69 -6.32 7.38 -51.77
CA THR A 69 -5.56 8.61 -52.08
C THR A 69 -5.93 9.77 -51.16
N GLY A 70 -4.94 10.64 -50.91
CA GLY A 70 -5.13 11.86 -50.13
C GLY A 70 -4.14 12.96 -50.52
N ARG A 71 -4.47 14.21 -50.17
CA ARG A 71 -3.60 15.38 -50.38
C ARG A 71 -2.65 15.54 -49.21
N TYR A 72 -1.36 15.66 -49.49
CA TYR A 72 -0.30 15.86 -48.51
C TYR A 72 0.68 16.94 -48.98
N ARG A 73 1.14 17.76 -48.04
CA ARG A 73 2.23 18.72 -48.24
C ARG A 73 3.56 17.99 -48.02
N LEU A 74 4.29 17.73 -49.10
CA LEU A 74 5.53 16.97 -49.08
C LEU A 74 6.73 17.88 -49.36
N LEU A 75 7.83 17.63 -48.66
CA LEU A 75 9.11 18.29 -48.83
C LEU A 75 9.95 17.40 -49.73
N LEU A 76 10.18 17.87 -50.95
CA LEU A 76 10.91 17.14 -51.96
C LEU A 76 12.29 17.77 -52.17
N MET A 77 13.29 16.91 -52.30
CA MET A 77 14.60 17.26 -52.82
C MET A 77 14.56 17.11 -54.34
N GLU A 78 14.65 18.22 -55.06
CA GLU A 78 14.75 18.25 -56.52
C GLU A 78 16.21 18.33 -56.95
N ASN A 79 16.64 17.36 -57.74
CA ASN A 79 17.95 17.34 -58.38
C ASN A 79 17.79 17.02 -59.88
N ARG A 80 18.88 17.11 -60.65
CA ARG A 80 18.90 16.79 -62.11
C ARG A 80 18.42 15.36 -62.43
N ARG A 81 18.41 14.46 -61.44
CA ARG A 81 17.98 13.05 -61.55
C ARG A 81 16.51 12.81 -61.22
N GLY A 82 15.77 13.82 -60.74
CA GLY A 82 14.36 13.71 -60.35
C GLY A 82 14.06 14.31 -58.97
N SER A 83 12.82 14.11 -58.51
CA SER A 83 12.35 14.51 -57.19
C SER A 83 12.23 13.31 -56.25
N ARG A 84 12.74 13.46 -55.03
CA ARG A 84 12.61 12.44 -53.96
C ARG A 84 12.23 13.11 -52.64
N LEU A 85 11.73 12.35 -51.66
CA LEU A 85 11.51 12.89 -50.31
C LEU A 85 12.84 13.32 -49.68
N ALA A 86 12.82 14.47 -49.02
CA ALA A 86 13.97 14.94 -48.24
C ALA A 86 14.21 14.00 -47.04
N ILE A 87 15.48 13.73 -46.75
CA ILE A 87 15.91 12.96 -45.57
C ILE A 87 16.37 13.92 -44.46
N ASP A 88 16.43 13.41 -43.24
CA ASP A 88 16.69 14.22 -42.05
C ASP A 88 18.07 14.91 -42.07
N GLU A 89 19.09 14.21 -42.59
CA GLU A 89 20.47 14.72 -42.69
C GLU A 89 20.60 15.92 -43.65
N GLU A 90 19.65 16.09 -44.57
CA GLU A 90 19.69 17.13 -45.60
C GLU A 90 18.97 18.42 -45.22
N VAL A 91 18.28 18.43 -44.06
CA VAL A 91 17.43 19.54 -43.65
C VAL A 91 17.82 20.12 -42.29
N VAL A 92 17.68 21.44 -42.17
CA VAL A 92 17.81 22.15 -40.90
C VAL A 92 16.54 22.98 -40.70
N PRO A 93 15.89 22.92 -39.51
CA PRO A 93 14.73 23.74 -39.23
C PRO A 93 15.14 25.21 -39.11
N ILE A 94 14.43 26.08 -39.82
CA ILE A 94 14.52 27.54 -39.69
C ILE A 94 13.16 28.04 -39.20
N ALA A 95 13.17 28.86 -38.16
CA ALA A 95 11.98 29.57 -37.71
C ALA A 95 11.60 30.63 -38.76
N SER A 96 10.51 30.40 -39.49
CA SER A 96 9.91 31.43 -40.34
C SER A 96 9.25 32.49 -39.47
N SER A 97 9.26 33.74 -39.91
CA SER A 97 8.58 34.87 -39.24
C SER A 97 7.06 34.69 -39.09
N THR A 98 6.47 33.75 -39.84
CA THR A 98 5.05 33.38 -39.82
C THR A 98 4.71 32.24 -38.87
N GLY A 99 5.68 31.66 -38.16
CA GLY A 99 5.48 30.51 -37.28
C GLY A 99 5.32 29.15 -37.99
N GLU A 100 5.37 29.11 -39.33
CA GLU A 100 5.50 27.84 -40.06
C GLU A 100 6.92 27.27 -39.92
N THR A 101 7.04 25.97 -39.67
CA THR A 101 8.34 25.28 -39.70
C THR A 101 8.83 25.19 -41.13
N THR A 102 9.72 26.09 -41.52
CA THR A 102 10.41 26.05 -42.80
C THR A 102 11.72 25.28 -42.67
N PHE A 103 12.05 24.45 -43.67
CA PHE A 103 13.31 23.70 -43.71
C PHE A 103 14.26 24.34 -44.72
N ALA A 104 15.51 24.50 -44.33
CA ALA A 104 16.60 24.89 -45.22
C ALA A 104 17.57 23.73 -45.45
N LEU A 105 18.34 23.85 -46.53
CA LEU A 105 19.33 22.86 -46.91
C LEU A 105 20.49 22.86 -45.90
N SER A 106 20.81 21.69 -45.35
CA SER A 106 21.95 21.51 -44.46
C SER A 106 23.26 21.86 -45.18
N GLU A 107 24.29 22.25 -44.43
CA GLU A 107 25.60 22.60 -45.01
C GLU A 107 26.21 21.41 -45.77
N LEU A 108 26.05 20.20 -45.23
CA LEU A 108 26.47 18.95 -45.85
C LEU A 108 25.76 18.73 -47.20
N ALA A 109 24.44 18.90 -47.25
CA ALA A 109 23.67 18.76 -48.49
C ALA A 109 24.01 19.84 -49.52
N ARG A 110 24.41 21.03 -49.07
CA ARG A 110 24.88 22.13 -49.95
C ARG A 110 26.22 21.79 -50.59
N GLN A 111 27.16 21.29 -49.80
CA GLN A 111 28.48 20.87 -50.27
C GLN A 111 28.40 19.65 -51.19
N ALA A 112 27.49 18.72 -50.92
CA ALA A 112 27.26 17.53 -51.74
C ALA A 112 26.52 17.84 -53.06
N GLY A 113 26.00 19.06 -53.26
CA GLY A 113 25.20 19.40 -54.43
C GLY A 113 23.89 18.60 -54.52
N SER A 114 23.29 18.25 -53.38
CA SER A 114 22.13 17.35 -53.29
C SER A 114 20.87 17.88 -53.99
N GLY A 115 20.78 19.19 -54.24
CA GLY A 115 19.69 19.82 -54.99
C GLY A 115 19.04 20.99 -54.25
N ARG A 116 17.77 21.25 -54.57
CA ARG A 116 16.95 22.29 -53.90
C ARG A 116 15.76 21.65 -53.19
N LEU A 117 15.47 22.13 -51.98
CA LEU A 117 14.26 21.78 -51.24
C LEU A 117 13.05 22.55 -51.78
N VAL A 118 11.97 21.83 -52.11
CA VAL A 118 10.74 22.40 -52.64
C VAL A 118 9.54 21.76 -51.94
N TRP A 119 8.63 22.61 -51.45
CA TRP A 119 7.33 22.19 -50.95
C TRP A 119 6.37 21.97 -52.11
N ARG A 120 5.72 20.81 -52.16
CA ARG A 120 4.64 20.52 -53.11
C ARG A 120 3.47 19.85 -52.42
N ASP A 121 2.26 20.30 -52.78
CA ASP A 121 1.02 19.63 -52.41
C ASP A 121 0.68 18.60 -53.48
N LEU A 122 0.74 17.32 -53.11
CA LEU A 122 0.53 16.21 -54.04
C LEU A 122 -0.59 15.30 -53.54
N THR A 123 -1.38 14.79 -54.49
CA THR A 123 -2.29 13.67 -54.25
C THR A 123 -1.52 12.36 -54.39
N VAL A 124 -1.26 11.70 -53.28
CA VAL A 124 -0.45 10.47 -53.25
C VAL A 124 -1.28 9.32 -52.71
N ASN A 125 -0.95 8.10 -53.13
CA ASN A 125 -1.53 6.89 -52.58
C ASN A 125 -1.09 6.70 -51.12
N HIS A 126 -2.03 6.44 -50.21
CA HIS A 126 -1.75 6.29 -48.79
C HIS A 126 -0.78 5.15 -48.48
N THR A 127 -0.87 4.01 -49.18
CA THR A 127 0.01 2.86 -48.92
C THR A 127 1.44 3.16 -49.35
N GLN A 128 1.61 3.78 -50.51
CA GLN A 128 2.92 4.17 -51.04
C GLN A 128 3.56 5.25 -50.17
N LEU A 129 2.80 6.28 -49.79
CA LEU A 129 3.30 7.34 -48.92
C LEU A 129 3.67 6.78 -47.54
N HIS A 130 2.84 5.92 -46.95
CA HIS A 130 3.12 5.32 -45.67
C HIS A 130 4.41 4.48 -45.70
N GLY A 131 4.61 3.67 -46.75
CA GLY A 131 5.83 2.89 -46.93
C GLY A 131 7.08 3.76 -47.12
N GLN A 132 6.97 4.86 -47.87
CA GLN A 132 8.07 5.81 -48.03
C GLN A 132 8.43 6.52 -46.71
N LEU A 133 7.44 7.02 -45.98
CA LEU A 133 7.66 7.65 -44.67
C LEU A 133 8.23 6.65 -43.66
N HIS A 134 7.70 5.43 -43.61
CA HIS A 134 8.16 4.35 -42.74
C HIS A 134 9.65 4.05 -42.96
N MET A 135 10.06 3.87 -44.22
CA MET A 135 11.45 3.52 -44.52
C MET A 135 12.40 4.72 -44.40
N TRP A 136 12.04 5.89 -44.93
CA TRP A 136 13.00 6.98 -45.15
C TRP A 136 13.04 8.00 -44.01
N ILE A 137 11.93 8.17 -43.26
CA ILE A 137 11.84 9.17 -42.18
C ILE A 137 11.84 8.49 -40.81
N TYR A 138 11.16 7.35 -40.69
CA TYR A 138 11.02 6.62 -39.42
C TYR A 138 11.95 5.41 -39.29
N ALA A 139 12.87 5.19 -40.24
CA ALA A 139 13.87 4.12 -40.17
C ALA A 139 13.27 2.73 -39.84
N ASN A 140 12.16 2.38 -40.48
CA ASN A 140 11.37 1.16 -40.27
C ASN A 140 10.72 1.01 -38.88
N GLN A 141 10.51 2.10 -38.16
CA GLN A 141 9.76 2.07 -36.91
C GLN A 141 8.27 2.27 -37.17
N THR A 142 7.45 1.42 -36.57
CA THR A 142 5.99 1.55 -36.61
C THR A 142 5.49 2.59 -35.61
N LEU A 143 4.23 3.02 -35.75
CA LEU A 143 3.57 3.86 -34.75
C LEU A 143 3.60 3.25 -33.33
N THR A 144 3.48 1.91 -33.24
CA THR A 144 3.57 1.18 -31.98
C THR A 144 4.99 1.19 -31.40
N ASP A 145 6.02 1.13 -32.24
CA ASP A 145 7.42 1.21 -31.78
C ASP A 145 7.75 2.61 -31.26
N LEU A 146 7.26 3.65 -31.93
CA LEU A 146 7.39 5.05 -31.51
C LEU A 146 6.67 5.31 -30.17
N ALA A 147 5.49 4.71 -29.97
CA ALA A 147 4.71 4.80 -28.74
C ALA A 147 5.15 3.80 -27.65
N ARG A 148 6.03 2.84 -27.96
CA ARG A 148 6.42 1.78 -27.02
C ARG A 148 6.93 2.31 -25.67
N PRO A 149 7.80 3.35 -25.61
CA PRO A 149 8.27 3.88 -24.33
C PRO A 149 7.17 4.52 -23.49
N SER A 150 6.21 5.22 -24.12
CA SER A 150 5.08 5.83 -23.41
C SER A 150 4.09 4.79 -22.92
N LEU A 151 3.83 3.74 -23.71
CA LEU A 151 3.01 2.60 -23.31
C LEU A 151 3.63 1.82 -22.14
N ILE A 152 4.94 1.55 -22.17
CA ILE A 152 5.65 0.91 -21.06
C ILE A 152 5.55 1.76 -19.80
N THR A 153 5.74 3.07 -19.91
CA THR A 153 5.66 3.97 -18.75
C THR A 153 4.26 3.98 -18.15
N ALA A 154 3.22 4.11 -18.98
CA ALA A 154 1.83 4.04 -18.52
C ALA A 154 1.55 2.69 -17.84
N PHE A 155 2.00 1.59 -18.43
CA PHE A 155 1.81 0.24 -17.87
C PHE A 155 2.48 0.07 -16.51
N VAL A 156 3.74 0.51 -16.35
CA VAL A 156 4.46 0.45 -15.07
C VAL A 156 3.76 1.28 -14.01
N VAL A 157 3.29 2.50 -14.35
CA VAL A 157 2.54 3.37 -13.43
C VAL A 157 1.22 2.73 -13.03
N VAL A 158 0.50 2.08 -13.96
CA VAL A 158 -0.72 1.34 -13.63
C VAL A 158 -0.42 0.21 -12.65
N ILE A 159 0.57 -0.65 -12.92
CA ILE A 159 0.89 -1.77 -12.02
C ILE A 159 1.25 -1.26 -10.63
N ALA A 160 2.18 -0.31 -10.54
CA ALA A 160 2.63 0.25 -9.27
C ALA A 160 1.47 0.94 -8.52
N GLY A 161 0.64 1.70 -9.25
CA GLY A 161 -0.51 2.37 -8.68
C GLY A 161 -1.60 1.41 -8.21
N LEU A 162 -1.86 0.33 -8.94
CA LEU A 162 -2.86 -0.69 -8.58
C LEU A 162 -2.51 -1.43 -7.29
N LEU A 163 -1.22 -1.70 -7.05
CA LEU A 163 -0.75 -2.28 -5.78
C LEU A 163 -1.15 -1.43 -4.56
N ILE A 164 -1.27 -0.11 -4.73
CA ILE A 164 -1.68 0.82 -3.68
C ILE A 164 -3.18 1.10 -3.71
N ALA A 165 -3.77 1.23 -4.90
CA ALA A 165 -5.17 1.62 -5.08
C ALA A 165 -6.14 0.50 -4.69
N ILE A 166 -5.87 -0.75 -5.09
CA ILE A 166 -6.73 -1.90 -4.80
C ILE A 166 -6.98 -2.06 -3.29
N PRO A 167 -5.96 -2.14 -2.40
CA PRO A 167 -6.23 -2.33 -0.98
C PRO A 167 -7.01 -1.15 -0.37
N LYS A 168 -6.78 0.08 -0.84
CA LYS A 168 -7.53 1.26 -0.38
C LYS A 168 -9.00 1.22 -0.82
N ASP A 169 -9.26 0.93 -2.09
CA ASP A 169 -10.63 0.83 -2.61
C ASP A 169 -11.37 -0.37 -2.00
N VAL A 170 -10.69 -1.50 -1.75
CA VAL A 170 -11.26 -2.64 -1.03
C VAL A 170 -11.60 -2.27 0.41
N GLN A 171 -10.72 -1.54 1.10
CA GLN A 171 -10.98 -1.07 2.47
C GLN A 171 -12.22 -0.16 2.50
N TRP A 172 -12.34 0.79 1.58
CA TRP A 172 -13.52 1.64 1.46
C TRP A 172 -14.79 0.85 1.10
N SER A 173 -14.70 -0.11 0.19
CA SER A 173 -15.82 -0.97 -0.16
C SER A 173 -16.30 -1.81 1.04
N ARG A 174 -15.36 -2.33 1.84
CA ARG A 174 -15.67 -3.07 3.08
C ARG A 174 -16.39 -2.18 4.09
N SER A 175 -15.94 -0.93 4.26
CA SER A 175 -16.61 0.05 5.13
C SER A 175 -18.01 0.41 4.67
N ARG A 176 -18.28 0.44 3.36
CA ARG A 176 -19.65 0.63 2.83
C ARG A 176 -20.55 -0.57 3.10
N ARG A 177 -20.05 -1.79 2.86
CA ARG A 177 -20.83 -3.03 3.02
C ARG A 177 -21.18 -3.33 4.48
N HIS A 178 -20.24 -3.15 5.40
CA HIS A 178 -20.41 -3.52 6.82
C HIS A 178 -20.73 -2.30 7.70
N GLY A 179 -20.83 -1.12 7.11
CA GLY A 179 -20.91 0.15 7.84
C GLY A 179 -19.57 0.53 8.48
N ARG A 180 -19.42 1.83 8.76
CA ARG A 180 -18.30 2.33 9.58
C ARG A 180 -18.71 2.21 11.04
N ARG A 181 -17.93 1.49 11.85
CA ARG A 181 -18.12 1.49 13.30
C ARG A 181 -17.80 2.88 13.84
N LEU A 182 -18.77 3.50 14.50
CA LEU A 182 -18.62 4.82 15.13
C LEU A 182 -18.30 4.69 16.62
N LYS A 183 -18.83 3.65 17.28
CA LYS A 183 -18.66 3.35 18.71
C LYS A 183 -18.71 1.83 18.94
N GLY A 184 -18.30 1.39 20.13
CA GLY A 184 -18.39 0.00 20.59
C GLY A 184 -17.07 -0.78 20.54
N PRO A 185 -17.09 -2.06 20.95
CA PRO A 185 -15.89 -2.89 20.99
C PRO A 185 -15.34 -3.10 19.58
N GLU A 186 -14.01 -3.05 19.44
CA GLU A 186 -13.30 -3.26 18.18
C GLU A 186 -12.40 -4.48 18.30
N LEU A 187 -12.56 -5.45 17.39
CA LEU A 187 -11.63 -6.55 17.27
C LEU A 187 -10.37 -6.04 16.57
N VAL A 188 -9.25 -6.03 17.28
CA VAL A 188 -7.96 -5.56 16.77
C VAL A 188 -6.93 -6.68 16.79
N SER A 189 -5.90 -6.55 15.95
CA SER A 189 -4.73 -7.43 16.08
C SER A 189 -3.97 -7.14 17.37
N VAL A 190 -3.27 -8.14 17.92
CA VAL A 190 -2.43 -7.99 19.13
C VAL A 190 -1.44 -6.83 19.01
N ARG A 191 -0.80 -6.67 17.83
CA ARG A 191 0.11 -5.55 17.57
C ARG A 191 -0.58 -4.19 17.67
N GLN A 192 -1.78 -4.07 17.11
CA GLN A 192 -2.57 -2.84 17.21
C GLN A 192 -3.07 -2.60 18.64
N PHE A 193 -3.48 -3.66 19.35
CA PHE A 193 -3.86 -3.60 20.75
C PHE A 193 -2.71 -3.04 21.60
N ASN A 194 -1.56 -3.72 21.63
CA ASN A 194 -0.39 -3.32 22.42
C ASN A 194 0.04 -1.88 22.10
N ARG A 195 -0.01 -1.48 20.82
CA ARG A 195 0.31 -0.10 20.40
C ARG A 195 -0.69 0.92 20.91
N ARG A 196 -2.00 0.62 20.85
CA ARG A 196 -3.06 1.54 21.28
C ARG A 196 -3.12 1.69 22.79
N THR A 197 -2.94 0.59 23.52
CA THR A 197 -3.02 0.56 24.99
C THR A 197 -1.69 0.88 25.68
N ARG A 198 -0.61 1.09 24.90
CA ARG A 198 0.76 1.27 25.41
C ARG A 198 1.14 0.16 26.40
N ALA A 199 0.83 -1.08 26.01
CA ALA A 199 0.93 -2.21 26.91
C ALA A 199 2.36 -2.45 27.38
N ASN A 200 2.54 -2.47 28.71
CA ASN A 200 3.82 -2.57 29.41
C ASN A 200 3.77 -3.51 30.63
N GLY A 201 2.65 -4.21 30.83
CA GLY A 201 2.43 -5.11 31.96
C GLY A 201 2.43 -6.57 31.54
N ILE A 202 1.61 -7.40 32.19
CA ILE A 202 1.54 -8.85 32.02
C ILE A 202 1.25 -9.20 30.56
N GLY A 203 2.08 -10.05 29.96
CA GLY A 203 1.97 -10.54 28.59
C GLY A 203 1.47 -11.98 28.50
N PHE A 204 0.43 -12.24 27.73
CA PHE A 204 0.02 -13.61 27.38
C PHE A 204 0.60 -14.00 26.03
N ALA A 205 1.46 -15.01 26.04
CA ALA A 205 2.13 -15.49 24.84
C ALA A 205 1.14 -16.23 23.94
N ARG A 206 1.18 -15.93 22.63
CA ARG A 206 0.41 -16.65 21.62
C ARG A 206 1.30 -17.67 20.91
N MET A 207 0.72 -18.81 20.55
CA MET A 207 1.29 -19.68 19.51
C MET A 207 1.66 -18.83 18.28
N PRO A 208 2.95 -18.78 17.90
CA PRO A 208 3.37 -17.98 16.77
C PRO A 208 2.77 -18.54 15.48
N SER A 209 2.28 -17.67 14.60
CA SER A 209 1.92 -18.08 13.25
C SER A 209 3.18 -18.58 12.52
N LEU A 210 3.04 -19.50 11.57
CA LEU A 210 4.17 -20.03 10.77
C LEU A 210 5.17 -18.94 10.29
N PRO A 211 4.73 -17.81 9.69
CA PRO A 211 5.66 -16.74 9.30
C PRO A 211 6.29 -16.02 10.51
N ALA A 212 5.58 -15.88 11.63
CA ALA A 212 6.11 -15.26 12.84
C ALA A 212 7.15 -16.15 13.54
N LYS A 213 6.98 -17.47 13.49
CA LYS A 213 7.95 -18.46 13.96
C LYS A 213 9.24 -18.42 13.13
N LEU A 214 9.13 -18.31 11.81
CA LEU A 214 10.28 -18.18 10.90
C LEU A 214 11.09 -16.90 11.16
N LEU A 215 10.41 -15.80 11.50
CA LEU A 215 11.03 -14.51 11.80
C LEU A 215 11.46 -14.34 13.27
N GLY A 216 11.28 -15.35 14.12
CA GLY A 216 11.58 -15.27 15.55
C GLY A 216 10.70 -14.27 16.33
N VAL A 217 9.58 -13.83 15.76
CA VAL A 217 8.70 -12.82 16.37
C VAL A 217 7.60 -13.52 17.17
N GLN A 218 7.75 -13.60 18.48
CA GLN A 218 6.65 -13.98 19.37
C GLN A 218 5.82 -12.75 19.72
N SER A 219 4.56 -12.71 19.27
CA SER A 219 3.64 -11.65 19.66
C SER A 219 2.87 -12.04 20.92
N ALA A 220 3.19 -11.43 22.05
CA ALA A 220 2.41 -11.53 23.28
C ALA A 220 1.35 -10.43 23.33
N LEU A 221 0.15 -10.74 23.83
CA LEU A 221 -0.86 -9.75 24.20
C LEU A 221 -0.50 -9.20 25.57
N ALA A 222 -0.12 -7.93 25.66
CA ALA A 222 0.26 -7.33 26.93
C ALA A 222 -0.89 -6.51 27.52
N ILE A 223 -1.15 -6.69 28.80
CA ILE A 223 -2.08 -5.89 29.60
C ILE A 223 -1.32 -4.66 30.10
N PRO A 224 -1.89 -3.44 30.01
CA PRO A 224 -1.26 -2.26 30.60
C PRO A 224 -1.14 -2.36 32.12
N ARG A 225 0.01 -1.98 32.69
CA ARG A 225 0.24 -1.97 34.15
C ARG A 225 -0.87 -1.26 34.92
N ALA A 226 -1.40 -0.16 34.37
CA ALA A 226 -2.43 0.66 35.00
C ALA A 226 -3.78 -0.07 35.26
N VAL A 227 -4.04 -1.18 34.56
CA VAL A 227 -5.28 -1.96 34.72
C VAL A 227 -5.04 -3.33 35.35
N GLU A 228 -3.80 -3.69 35.69
CA GLU A 228 -3.50 -4.95 36.39
C GLU A 228 -4.22 -5.04 37.74
N SER A 229 -4.38 -3.90 38.43
CA SER A 229 -5.10 -3.79 39.70
C SER A 229 -6.62 -3.80 39.56
N SER A 230 -7.18 -3.84 38.34
CA SER A 230 -8.63 -3.87 38.10
C SER A 230 -9.23 -5.27 38.10
N HIS A 231 -8.46 -6.28 38.53
CA HIS A 231 -8.76 -7.71 38.48
C HIS A 231 -8.90 -8.27 37.06
N LEU A 232 -8.71 -9.58 36.94
CA LEU A 232 -8.76 -10.34 35.69
C LEU A 232 -9.70 -11.53 35.85
N LEU A 233 -10.71 -11.60 34.97
CA LEU A 233 -11.59 -12.77 34.86
C LEU A 233 -11.19 -13.61 33.65
N ILE A 234 -10.71 -14.83 33.89
CA ILE A 234 -10.38 -15.81 32.84
C ILE A 234 -11.51 -16.84 32.77
N MET A 235 -12.21 -16.87 31.64
CA MET A 235 -13.35 -17.77 31.41
C MET A 235 -13.09 -18.70 30.22
N GLY A 236 -13.54 -19.95 30.31
CA GLY A 236 -13.42 -20.97 29.27
C GLY A 236 -13.82 -22.35 29.77
N ASP A 237 -14.12 -23.28 28.86
CA ASP A 237 -14.47 -24.66 29.21
C ASP A 237 -13.27 -25.45 29.73
N SER A 238 -13.51 -26.66 30.26
CA SER A 238 -12.43 -27.58 30.62
C SER A 238 -11.55 -27.88 29.39
N GLY A 239 -10.23 -27.90 29.57
CA GLY A 239 -9.27 -28.15 28.49
C GLY A 239 -8.96 -26.96 27.57
N THR A 240 -9.58 -25.79 27.75
CA THR A 240 -9.34 -24.60 26.90
C THR A 240 -8.04 -23.84 27.22
N GLY A 241 -7.25 -24.32 28.19
CA GLY A 241 -5.94 -23.75 28.54
C GLY A 241 -5.95 -22.69 29.64
N LYS A 242 -7.01 -22.59 30.45
CA LYS A 242 -7.07 -21.66 31.61
C LYS A 242 -5.86 -21.82 32.55
N SER A 243 -5.54 -23.05 32.95
CA SER A 243 -4.38 -23.32 33.82
C SER A 243 -3.06 -22.95 33.15
N ALA A 244 -2.96 -23.03 31.83
CA ALA A 244 -1.76 -22.59 31.10
C ALA A 244 -1.60 -21.06 31.13
N LEU A 245 -2.70 -20.30 31.04
CA LEU A 245 -2.67 -18.84 31.19
C LEU A 245 -2.29 -18.44 32.63
N ILE A 246 -2.80 -19.14 33.64
CA ILE A 246 -2.44 -18.88 35.05
C ILE A 246 -0.95 -19.15 35.28
N ARG A 247 -0.38 -20.23 34.73
CA ARG A 247 1.07 -20.49 34.82
C ARG A 247 1.92 -19.39 34.18
N GLN A 248 1.50 -18.88 33.01
CA GLN A 248 2.19 -17.74 32.37
C GLN A 248 2.11 -16.49 33.25
N LEU A 249 0.99 -16.27 33.93
CA LEU A 249 0.84 -15.15 34.86
C LEU A 249 1.78 -15.33 36.07
N LEU A 250 1.75 -16.49 36.74
CA LEU A 250 2.58 -16.77 37.92
C LEU A 250 4.07 -16.65 37.61
N GLY A 251 4.54 -17.22 36.50
CA GLY A 251 5.94 -17.10 36.09
C GLY A 251 6.36 -15.64 35.86
N GLN A 252 5.48 -14.81 35.28
CA GLN A 252 5.79 -13.39 35.13
C GLN A 252 5.78 -12.61 36.45
N LEU A 253 4.94 -13.00 37.41
CA LEU A 253 4.95 -12.40 38.74
C LEU A 253 6.24 -12.79 39.48
N GLU A 254 6.65 -14.05 39.40
CA GLU A 254 7.92 -14.54 39.94
C GLU A 254 9.12 -13.79 39.32
N ASP A 255 9.17 -13.68 37.98
CA ASP A 255 10.23 -12.93 37.27
C ASP A 255 10.29 -11.44 37.69
N ARG A 256 9.16 -10.88 38.12
CA ARG A 256 9.05 -9.49 38.61
C ARG A 256 9.37 -9.34 40.09
N GLY A 257 9.41 -10.45 40.85
CA GLY A 257 9.45 -10.43 42.31
C GLY A 257 8.14 -9.96 42.95
N ASP A 258 7.02 -10.05 42.23
CA ASP A 258 5.69 -9.69 42.74
C ASP A 258 5.16 -10.82 43.65
N THR A 259 4.48 -10.46 44.76
CA THR A 259 3.86 -11.43 45.68
C THR A 259 2.52 -11.91 45.15
N ALA A 260 2.28 -13.23 45.20
CA ALA A 260 1.01 -13.84 44.81
C ALA A 260 0.47 -14.75 45.91
N ILE A 261 -0.84 -14.66 46.16
CA ILE A 261 -1.58 -15.63 46.97
C ILE A 261 -2.32 -16.55 46.02
N VAL A 262 -2.01 -17.84 46.07
CA VAL A 262 -2.55 -18.84 45.12
C VAL A 262 -3.42 -19.84 45.86
N TYR A 263 -4.69 -19.89 45.51
CA TYR A 263 -5.60 -20.95 45.95
C TYR A 263 -5.48 -22.16 45.01
N ASP A 264 -4.85 -23.23 45.49
CA ASP A 264 -4.47 -24.41 44.68
C ASP A 264 -4.99 -25.73 45.29
N PRO A 265 -6.31 -26.00 45.25
CA PRO A 265 -6.87 -27.22 45.81
C PRO A 265 -6.45 -28.49 45.03
N ALA A 266 -6.03 -28.36 43.78
CA ALA A 266 -5.62 -29.47 42.91
C ALA A 266 -4.12 -29.76 42.96
N LEU A 267 -3.33 -28.94 43.65
CA LEU A 267 -1.86 -29.02 43.69
C LEU A 267 -1.21 -28.91 42.31
N ASP A 268 -1.81 -28.12 41.41
CA ASP A 268 -1.39 -27.93 40.03
C ASP A 268 -0.26 -26.90 39.87
N TYR A 269 -0.08 -26.03 40.86
CA TYR A 269 0.85 -24.89 40.84
C TYR A 269 1.93 -25.02 41.91
N THR A 270 1.56 -25.53 43.10
CA THR A 270 2.46 -25.68 44.25
C THR A 270 3.77 -26.40 43.89
N PRO A 271 3.77 -27.56 43.18
CA PRO A 271 5.03 -28.24 42.83
C PRO A 271 5.95 -27.46 41.88
N GLN A 272 5.41 -26.49 41.14
CA GLN A 272 6.16 -25.74 40.13
C GLN A 272 6.71 -24.43 40.69
N PHE A 273 5.92 -23.75 41.54
CA PHE A 273 6.23 -22.39 41.97
C PHE A 273 6.64 -22.28 43.44
N TYR A 274 6.38 -23.28 44.29
CA TYR A 274 6.76 -23.22 45.71
C TYR A 274 8.27 -23.36 45.90
N THR A 275 8.90 -22.35 46.50
CA THR A 275 10.32 -22.35 46.86
C THR A 275 10.50 -21.94 48.33
N PRO A 276 10.80 -22.88 49.25
CA PRO A 276 10.93 -22.57 50.67
C PRO A 276 12.11 -21.63 50.96
N GLU A 277 13.20 -21.72 50.20
CA GLU A 277 14.38 -20.86 50.34
C GLU A 277 14.08 -19.38 50.02
N ARG A 278 13.05 -19.13 49.21
CA ARG A 278 12.55 -17.78 48.91
C ARG A 278 11.69 -17.20 50.04
N GLY A 279 11.23 -18.05 50.97
CA GLY A 279 10.32 -17.68 52.04
C GLY A 279 8.84 -17.90 51.70
N ASP A 280 8.54 -18.73 50.71
CA ASP A 280 7.15 -19.07 50.37
C ASP A 280 6.48 -19.85 51.51
N VAL A 281 5.21 -19.54 51.78
CA VAL A 281 4.42 -20.16 52.85
C VAL A 281 3.26 -20.96 52.25
N ILE A 282 3.11 -22.21 52.70
CA ILE A 282 1.92 -23.02 52.41
C ILE A 282 0.99 -22.90 53.61
N LEU A 283 -0.28 -22.54 53.39
CA LEU A 283 -1.32 -22.56 54.42
C LEU A 283 -2.26 -23.73 54.15
N ASN A 284 -1.98 -24.87 54.77
CA ASN A 284 -2.77 -26.08 54.63
C ASN A 284 -2.70 -26.91 55.93
N PRO A 285 -3.81 -27.08 56.68
CA PRO A 285 -3.78 -27.71 58.00
C PRO A 285 -3.32 -29.18 58.01
N ILE A 286 -3.32 -29.84 56.85
CA ILE A 286 -2.85 -31.24 56.71
C ILE A 286 -1.44 -31.35 56.09
N ASP A 287 -0.80 -30.23 55.75
CA ASP A 287 0.57 -30.21 55.23
C ASP A 287 1.56 -29.95 56.38
N ALA A 288 2.54 -30.83 56.55
CA ALA A 288 3.55 -30.71 57.60
C ALA A 288 4.43 -29.46 57.47
N ARG A 289 4.48 -28.83 56.28
CA ARG A 289 5.23 -27.60 56.03
C ARG A 289 4.45 -26.34 56.40
N SER A 290 3.15 -26.48 56.67
CA SER A 290 2.30 -25.34 57.03
C SER A 290 2.71 -24.80 58.40
N PRO A 291 2.88 -23.48 58.56
CA PRO A 291 3.04 -22.91 59.88
C PRO A 291 1.75 -23.09 60.68
N TYR A 292 1.89 -23.12 62.01
CA TYR A 292 0.73 -22.97 62.88
C TYR A 292 0.18 -21.56 62.71
N TRP A 293 -1.12 -21.46 62.44
CA TRP A 293 -1.82 -20.20 62.30
C TRP A 293 -3.25 -20.37 62.79
N SER A 294 -3.73 -19.38 63.55
CA SER A 294 -5.12 -19.26 63.95
C SER A 294 -5.64 -17.87 63.56
N PRO A 295 -6.94 -17.72 63.23
CA PRO A 295 -7.52 -16.40 62.97
C PRO A 295 -7.36 -15.42 64.14
N GLY A 296 -7.23 -15.93 65.37
CA GLY A 296 -6.98 -15.12 66.56
C GLY A 296 -5.62 -14.43 66.54
N ASP A 297 -4.63 -14.98 65.83
CA ASP A 297 -3.29 -14.39 65.70
C ASP A 297 -3.30 -13.10 64.85
N GLU A 298 -4.34 -12.87 64.05
CA GLU A 298 -4.51 -11.65 63.25
C GLU A 298 -5.22 -10.51 63.99
N LEU A 299 -5.85 -10.80 65.14
CA LEU A 299 -6.61 -9.79 65.89
C LEU A 299 -5.68 -8.80 66.60
N ARG A 300 -5.51 -7.62 66.00
CA ARG A 300 -4.73 -6.53 66.60
C ARG A 300 -5.59 -5.55 67.40
N HIS A 301 -6.85 -5.39 67.01
CA HIS A 301 -7.79 -4.47 67.64
C HIS A 301 -9.16 -5.13 67.80
N GLU A 302 -9.86 -4.80 68.89
CA GLU A 302 -11.21 -5.32 69.18
C GLU A 302 -12.22 -5.01 68.06
N ALA A 303 -12.09 -3.86 67.39
CA ALA A 303 -12.95 -3.46 66.28
C ALA A 303 -12.88 -4.40 65.07
N GLU A 304 -11.76 -5.10 64.88
CA GLU A 304 -11.55 -6.06 63.78
C GLU A 304 -12.21 -7.42 64.08
N ALA A 305 -12.49 -7.72 65.36
CA ALA A 305 -13.00 -9.01 65.80
C ALA A 305 -14.36 -9.35 65.16
N LEU A 306 -15.25 -8.37 65.04
CA LEU A 306 -16.55 -8.58 64.40
C LEU A 306 -16.40 -8.88 62.91
N THR A 307 -15.54 -8.14 62.20
CA THR A 307 -15.28 -8.37 60.76
C THR A 307 -14.68 -9.75 60.53
N LEU A 308 -13.72 -10.16 61.37
CA LEU A 308 -13.11 -11.49 61.28
C LEU A 308 -14.14 -12.59 61.57
N ALA A 309 -14.99 -12.41 62.59
CA ALA A 309 -16.08 -13.34 62.88
C ALA A 309 -17.08 -13.47 61.71
N THR A 310 -17.47 -12.36 61.08
CA THR A 310 -18.35 -12.38 59.89
C THR A 310 -17.71 -13.08 58.69
N LEU A 311 -16.40 -12.95 58.50
CA LEU A 311 -15.69 -13.65 57.42
C LEU A 311 -15.60 -15.17 57.67
N LEU A 312 -15.42 -15.59 58.92
CA LEU A 312 -15.33 -17.00 59.31
C LEU A 312 -16.68 -17.71 59.34
N PHE A 313 -17.71 -16.99 59.77
CA PHE A 313 -19.09 -17.48 59.87
C PHE A 313 -19.98 -16.67 58.93
N PRO A 314 -19.91 -16.92 57.61
CA PRO A 314 -20.81 -16.28 56.65
C PRO A 314 -22.26 -16.75 56.87
N ASP A 315 -23.21 -15.87 56.58
CA ASP A 315 -24.66 -16.16 56.64
C ASP A 315 -25.11 -17.25 55.64
#